data_AF-A0A7C7AB60-F1
#
_entry.id   AF-A0A7C7AB60-F1
#
_cell.length_a   1.000
_cell.length_b   1.000
_cell.length_c   1.000
_cell.angle_alpha   90.00
_cell.angle_beta   90.00
_cell.angle_gamma   90.00
#
_symmetry.space_group_name_H-M   'P 1'
#
loop_
_entity.id
_entity.type
_entity.pdbx_description
1 polymer ?
#
loop_
_entity_poly.entity_id
_entity_poly.type
_entity_poly.pdbx_seq_one_letter_code
_entity_poly.pdbx_strand_id
1 'polypeptide(L)'
;MSLFTYDIYDWSSWSRVYQSIDAWQPLIKHIFQKERLPFMPAEHLTPGTNAVFKVGNYVIKIFAPAESGINCAIDIQTETFAMKRAEALGIPAPKCIACGFIEDKYCFSYLIMEYIRGREFTNIADAVSYLLKCCARS
;
A
#
# COMPACT_ATOMS: atom_id res chain seq x y z
N MET A 1 -6.64 -23.61 -5.49
CA MET A 1 -6.18 -22.68 -6.54
C MET A 1 -5.67 -21.43 -5.84
N SER A 2 -4.56 -20.87 -6.29
CA SER A 2 -4.03 -19.64 -5.67
C SER A 2 -4.89 -18.44 -6.05
N LEU A 3 -4.99 -17.46 -5.14
CA LEU A 3 -5.70 -16.20 -5.37
C LEU A 3 -4.86 -15.26 -6.23
N PHE A 4 -3.56 -15.24 -6.00
CA PHE A 4 -2.55 -14.60 -6.83
C PHE A 4 -1.95 -15.62 -7.80
N THR A 5 -2.01 -15.34 -9.09
CA THR A 5 -1.65 -16.32 -10.14
C THR A 5 -0.39 -15.96 -10.92
N TYR A 6 0.09 -14.72 -10.84
CA TYR A 6 1.25 -14.23 -11.56
C TYR A 6 2.56 -14.79 -10.99
N ASP A 7 3.62 -14.83 -11.80
CA ASP A 7 4.95 -15.27 -11.37
C ASP A 7 5.79 -14.08 -10.89
N ILE A 8 6.39 -14.25 -9.72
CA ILE A 8 7.40 -13.38 -9.12
C ILE A 8 8.64 -14.23 -8.85
N TYR A 9 9.77 -13.82 -9.40
CA TYR A 9 11.07 -14.50 -9.26
C TYR A 9 12.26 -13.52 -9.20
N ASP A 10 11.99 -12.21 -9.33
CA ASP A 10 12.95 -11.12 -9.21
C ASP A 10 12.21 -9.77 -9.09
N TRP A 11 12.98 -8.68 -9.00
CA TRP A 11 12.42 -7.33 -8.93
C TRP A 11 11.68 -6.94 -10.22
N SER A 12 12.13 -7.43 -11.38
CA SER A 12 11.51 -7.12 -12.67
C SER A 12 10.11 -7.72 -12.80
N SER A 13 9.93 -8.98 -12.42
CA SER A 13 8.63 -9.66 -12.34
C SER A 13 7.72 -9.01 -11.31
N TRP A 14 8.23 -8.62 -10.13
CA TRP A 14 7.47 -7.81 -9.17
C TRP A 14 7.01 -6.46 -9.75
N SER A 15 7.93 -5.73 -10.40
CA SER A 15 7.67 -4.41 -10.98
C SER A 15 6.54 -4.41 -12.02
N ARG A 16 6.30 -5.55 -12.66
CA ARG A 16 5.22 -5.74 -13.65
C ARG A 16 3.84 -5.91 -13.02
N VAL A 17 3.77 -6.30 -11.75
CA VAL A 17 2.50 -6.69 -11.10
C VAL A 17 2.12 -5.82 -9.91
N TYR A 18 3.04 -5.11 -9.25
CA TYR A 18 2.71 -4.41 -8.00
C TYR A 18 1.62 -3.32 -8.13
N GLN A 19 1.39 -2.78 -9.33
CA GLN A 19 0.27 -1.87 -9.59
C GLN A 19 -0.97 -2.54 -10.19
N SER A 20 -0.92 -3.82 -10.57
CA SER A 20 -2.00 -4.49 -11.29
C SER A 20 -3.19 -4.83 -10.38
N ILE A 21 -4.26 -4.03 -10.39
CA ILE A 21 -5.48 -4.32 -9.62
C ILE A 21 -5.99 -5.73 -9.91
N ASP A 22 -6.00 -6.16 -11.18
CA ASP A 22 -6.47 -7.48 -11.57
C ASP A 22 -5.64 -8.62 -10.95
N ALA A 23 -4.33 -8.41 -10.77
CA ALA A 23 -3.47 -9.39 -10.11
C ALA A 23 -3.78 -9.51 -8.61
N TRP A 24 -4.15 -8.39 -7.97
CA TRP A 24 -4.28 -8.32 -6.52
C TRP A 24 -5.71 -8.44 -6.00
N GLN A 25 -6.72 -8.12 -6.80
CA GLN A 25 -8.11 -8.02 -6.36
C GLN A 25 -8.64 -9.29 -5.68
N PRO A 26 -8.38 -10.52 -6.17
CA PRO A 26 -8.81 -11.74 -5.48
C PRO A 26 -8.18 -11.88 -4.10
N LEU A 27 -6.88 -11.63 -3.97
CA LEU A 27 -6.14 -11.73 -2.70
C LEU A 27 -6.58 -10.62 -1.72
N ILE A 28 -6.72 -9.38 -2.18
CA ILE A 28 -7.21 -8.27 -1.36
C ILE A 28 -8.61 -8.56 -0.82
N LYS A 29 -9.52 -9.05 -1.67
CA LYS A 29 -10.87 -9.42 -1.23
C LYS A 29 -10.84 -10.47 -0.11
N HIS A 30 -9.98 -11.48 -0.25
CA HIS A 30 -9.80 -12.50 0.77
C HIS A 30 -9.23 -11.92 2.08
N ILE A 31 -8.23 -11.04 2.01
CA ILE A 31 -7.67 -10.36 3.18
C ILE A 31 -8.76 -9.57 3.92
N PHE A 32 -9.57 -8.78 3.22
CA PHE A 32 -10.65 -8.00 3.84
C PHE A 32 -11.71 -8.90 4.50
N GLN A 33 -12.03 -10.05 3.88
CA GLN A 33 -12.92 -11.05 4.49
C GLN A 33 -12.32 -11.67 5.76
N LYS A 34 -11.03 -12.05 5.74
CA LYS A 34 -10.30 -12.59 6.90
C LYS A 34 -10.33 -11.61 8.08
N GLU A 35 -10.09 -10.33 7.80
CA GLU A 35 -10.06 -9.26 8.81
C GLU A 35 -11.46 -8.74 9.18
N ARG A 36 -12.54 -9.30 8.60
CA ARG A 36 -13.94 -8.88 8.82
C ARG A 36 -14.18 -7.40 8.50
N LEU A 37 -13.48 -6.88 7.49
CA LEU A 37 -13.61 -5.50 7.01
C LEU A 37 -14.53 -5.44 5.77
N PRO A 38 -15.27 -4.34 5.56
CA PRO A 38 -16.08 -4.17 4.38
C PRO A 38 -15.19 -4.01 3.13
N PHE A 39 -15.46 -4.80 2.10
CA PHE A 39 -14.72 -4.78 0.84
C PHE A 39 -15.40 -3.88 -0.20
N MET A 40 -14.59 -3.08 -0.88
CA MET A 40 -14.94 -2.30 -2.07
C MET A 40 -13.93 -2.65 -3.19
N PRO A 41 -14.23 -2.41 -4.47
CA PRO A 41 -13.24 -2.54 -5.54
C PRO A 41 -11.97 -1.73 -5.23
N ALA A 42 -10.80 -2.31 -5.53
CA ALA A 42 -9.54 -1.64 -5.31
C ALA A 42 -9.36 -0.48 -6.29
N GLU A 43 -8.80 0.62 -5.81
CA GLU A 43 -8.47 1.81 -6.58
C GLU A 43 -6.96 2.05 -6.51
N HIS A 44 -6.37 2.55 -7.60
CA HIS A 44 -4.98 2.97 -7.59
C HIS A 44 -4.75 4.13 -6.62
N LEU A 45 -3.61 4.09 -5.95
CA LEU A 45 -3.01 5.25 -5.28
C LEU A 45 -1.73 5.64 -6.01
N THR A 46 -1.12 6.76 -5.62
CA THR A 46 0.15 7.20 -6.21
C THR A 46 1.19 6.07 -6.10
N PRO A 47 1.88 5.73 -7.19
CA PRO A 47 2.76 4.56 -7.21
C PRO A 47 3.90 4.66 -6.18
N GLY A 48 4.11 3.57 -5.44
CA GLY A 48 5.29 3.36 -4.59
C GLY A 48 6.12 2.15 -5.05
N THR A 49 6.91 1.56 -4.16
CA THR A 49 7.68 0.32 -4.40
C THR A 49 6.91 -0.96 -4.01
N ASN A 50 5.79 -0.80 -3.32
CA ASN A 50 4.93 -1.88 -2.84
C ASN A 50 3.59 -1.88 -3.58
N ALA A 51 2.85 -2.98 -3.46
CA ALA A 51 1.51 -3.07 -3.99
C ALA A 51 0.54 -2.35 -3.04
N VAL A 52 0.16 -1.13 -3.38
CA VAL A 52 -0.63 -0.24 -2.51
C VAL A 52 -1.92 0.17 -3.22
N PHE A 53 -3.05 -0.09 -2.57
CA PHE A 53 -4.37 0.17 -3.13
C PHE A 53 -5.29 0.79 -2.08
N LYS A 54 -6.19 1.65 -2.54
CA LYS A 54 -7.31 2.12 -1.73
C LYS A 54 -8.48 1.14 -1.87
N VAL A 55 -9.14 0.84 -0.76
CA VAL A 55 -10.32 -0.03 -0.69
C VAL A 55 -11.34 0.65 0.21
N GLY A 56 -12.27 1.40 -0.39
CA GLY A 56 -13.25 2.19 0.35
C GLY A 56 -12.59 3.26 1.24
N ASN A 57 -12.71 3.10 2.56
CA ASN A 57 -12.10 4.00 3.56
C ASN A 57 -10.75 3.50 4.08
N TYR A 58 -10.17 2.48 3.45
CA TYR A 58 -8.92 1.86 3.87
C TYR A 58 -7.86 1.95 2.78
N VAL A 59 -6.60 1.86 3.19
CA VAL A 59 -5.45 1.59 2.33
C VAL A 59 -4.90 0.23 2.69
N ILE A 60 -4.73 -0.63 1.70
CA ILE A 60 -4.01 -1.89 1.86
C ILE A 60 -2.66 -1.77 1.16
N LYS A 61 -1.61 -2.15 1.89
CA LYS A 61 -0.25 -2.30 1.39
C LYS A 61 0.15 -3.76 1.49
N ILE A 62 0.52 -4.36 0.38
CA ILE A 62 1.06 -5.71 0.29
C ILE A 62 2.53 -5.59 -0.05
N PHE A 63 3.36 -6.21 0.78
CA PHE A 63 4.81 -6.15 0.67
C PHE A 63 5.29 -7.18 -0.36
N ALA A 64 6.40 -6.87 -1.02
CA ALA A 64 7.01 -7.77 -1.97
C ALA A 64 7.43 -9.08 -1.25
N PRO A 65 7.12 -10.26 -1.82
CA PRO A 65 7.51 -11.54 -1.23
C PRO A 65 9.02 -11.76 -1.41
N ALA A 66 9.61 -12.73 -0.70
CA ALA A 66 11.05 -12.98 -0.71
C ALA A 66 11.61 -13.25 -2.12
N GLU A 67 10.80 -13.87 -2.97
CA GLU A 67 11.10 -14.21 -4.36
C GLU A 67 11.26 -12.98 -5.25
N SER A 68 10.82 -11.80 -4.81
CA SER A 68 11.12 -10.54 -5.52
C SER A 68 12.60 -10.13 -5.44
N GLY A 69 13.41 -10.83 -4.63
CA GLY A 69 14.81 -10.48 -4.38
C GLY A 69 14.99 -9.35 -3.37
N ILE A 70 13.91 -8.87 -2.73
CA ILE A 70 13.94 -7.89 -1.64
C ILE A 70 13.36 -8.52 -0.38
N ASN A 71 14.08 -8.41 0.74
CA ASN A 71 13.61 -8.93 2.03
C ASN A 71 12.77 -7.87 2.77
N CYS A 72 11.45 -7.86 2.54
CA CYS A 72 10.52 -6.94 3.21
C CYS A 72 10.06 -7.40 4.60
N ALA A 73 10.54 -8.52 5.14
CA ALA A 73 10.13 -8.98 6.48
C ALA A 73 10.54 -8.01 7.60
N ILE A 74 11.65 -7.30 7.40
CA ILE A 74 12.12 -6.24 8.30
C ILE A 74 11.17 -5.02 8.23
N ASP A 75 10.65 -4.70 7.05
CA ASP A 75 9.82 -3.51 6.82
C ASP A 75 8.52 -3.55 7.63
N ILE A 76 7.90 -4.71 7.81
CA ILE A 76 6.66 -4.83 8.60
C ILE A 76 6.87 -4.57 10.09
N GLN A 77 7.95 -5.10 10.66
CA GLN A 77 8.24 -4.88 12.07
C GLN A 77 8.57 -3.42 12.33
N THR A 78 9.35 -2.80 11.44
CA THR A 78 9.68 -1.38 11.51
C THR A 78 8.44 -0.49 11.34
N GLU A 79 7.58 -0.77 10.35
CA GLU A 79 6.36 0.03 10.11
C GLU A 79 5.35 -0.11 11.24
N THR A 80 5.11 -1.33 11.72
CA THR A 80 4.19 -1.58 12.84
C THR A 80 4.68 -0.91 14.14
N PHE A 81 5.99 -0.96 14.39
CA PHE A 81 6.60 -0.29 15.54
C PHE A 81 6.50 1.24 15.42
N ALA A 82 6.78 1.80 14.24
CA ALA A 82 6.69 3.23 14.00
C ALA A 82 5.26 3.75 14.19
N MET A 83 4.25 3.03 13.71
CA MET A 83 2.83 3.41 13.88
C MET A 83 2.39 3.35 15.34
N LYS A 84 2.69 2.26 16.06
CA LYS A 84 2.38 2.15 17.50
C LYS A 84 3.04 3.26 18.31
N ARG A 85 4.27 3.64 17.95
CA ARG A 85 4.99 4.74 18.59
C ARG A 85 4.37 6.10 18.29
N ALA A 86 3.98 6.36 17.04
CA ALA A 86 3.34 7.61 16.64
C ALA A 86 1.99 7.80 17.35
N GLU A 87 1.19 6.74 17.46
CA GLU A 87 -0.06 6.73 18.23
C GLU A 87 0.19 7.02 19.71
N ALA A 88 1.18 6.35 20.33
CA ALA A 88 1.56 6.59 21.72
C ALA A 88 2.04 8.03 21.99
N LEU A 89 2.60 8.70 20.98
CA LEU A 89 3.08 10.08 21.06
C LEU A 89 2.03 11.13 20.66
N GLY A 90 0.80 10.71 20.31
CA GLY A 90 -0.27 11.62 19.88
C GLY A 90 -0.01 12.31 18.54
N ILE A 91 0.88 11.76 17.71
CA ILE A 91 1.20 12.30 16.39
C ILE A 91 0.08 11.89 15.42
N PRO A 92 -0.46 12.82 14.60
CA PRO A 92 -1.44 12.47 13.58
C PRO A 92 -0.80 11.58 12.50
N ALA A 93 -1.07 10.27 12.57
CA ALA A 93 -0.61 9.27 11.61
C ALA A 93 -1.79 8.36 11.23
N PRO A 94 -1.78 7.74 10.02
CA PRO A 94 -2.77 6.74 9.66
C PRO A 94 -2.79 5.61 10.71
N LYS A 95 -3.97 5.29 11.25
CA LYS A 95 -4.07 4.19 12.21
C LYS A 95 -3.91 2.86 11.50
N CYS A 96 -3.11 1.97 12.10
CA CYS A 96 -3.04 0.58 11.71
C CYS A 96 -4.35 -0.11 12.10
N ILE A 97 -5.12 -0.55 11.10
CA ILE A 97 -6.38 -1.27 11.30
C ILE A 97 -6.13 -2.78 11.48
N ALA A 98 -5.26 -3.34 10.63
CA ALA A 98 -4.89 -4.76 10.69
C ALA A 98 -3.54 -4.97 10.01
N CYS A 99 -2.80 -6.01 10.42
CA CYS A 99 -1.58 -6.45 9.76
C CYS A 99 -1.42 -7.96 9.91
N GLY A 100 -0.78 -8.61 8.95
CA GLY A 100 -0.54 -10.04 9.01
C GLY A 100 0.10 -10.59 7.74
N PHE A 101 -0.09 -11.88 7.51
CA PHE A 101 0.33 -12.56 6.30
C PHE A 101 -0.78 -13.50 5.78
N ILE A 102 -0.74 -13.74 4.47
CA ILE A 102 -1.50 -14.78 3.78
C ILE A 102 -0.51 -15.73 3.12
N GLU A 103 -0.68 -17.03 3.39
CA GLU A 103 -0.06 -18.08 2.60
C GLU A 103 -0.93 -18.32 1.35
N ASP A 104 -0.37 -18.05 0.18
CA ASP A 104 -0.99 -18.32 -1.12
C ASP A 104 0.08 -18.92 -2.05
N LYS A 105 0.24 -18.43 -3.29
CA LYS A 105 1.38 -18.80 -4.13
C LYS A 105 2.72 -18.37 -3.52
N TYR A 106 2.71 -17.26 -2.78
CA TYR A 106 3.82 -16.72 -2.00
C TYR A 106 3.33 -16.37 -0.60
N CYS A 107 4.25 -16.19 0.36
CA CYS A 107 3.90 -15.62 1.65
C CYS A 107 3.82 -14.10 1.53
N PHE A 108 2.60 -13.59 1.34
CA PHE A 108 2.36 -12.16 1.23
C PHE A 108 2.06 -11.58 2.60
N SER A 109 2.91 -10.66 3.03
CA SER A 109 2.62 -9.88 4.22
C SER A 109 1.86 -8.60 3.85
N TYR A 110 0.96 -8.15 4.72
CA TYR A 110 0.09 -7.00 4.45
C TYR A 110 -0.11 -6.10 5.67
N LEU A 111 -0.44 -4.84 5.36
CA LEU A 111 -0.83 -3.81 6.30
C LEU A 111 -2.08 -3.09 5.78
N ILE A 112 -3.09 -2.94 6.62
CA ILE A 112 -4.31 -2.17 6.37
C ILE A 112 -4.32 -0.95 7.29
N MET A 113 -4.52 0.23 6.71
CA MET A 113 -4.56 1.50 7.42
C MET A 113 -5.82 2.28 7.08
N GLU A 114 -6.16 3.26 7.92
CA GLU A 114 -7.16 4.27 7.57
C GLU A 114 -6.71 5.09 6.36
N TYR A 115 -7.62 5.32 5.42
CA TYR A 115 -7.40 6.29 4.35
C TYR A 115 -7.62 7.70 4.88
N ILE A 116 -6.57 8.51 4.90
CA ILE A 116 -6.67 9.94 5.24
C ILE A 116 -7.06 10.71 3.98
N ARG A 117 -8.21 11.40 4.04
CA ARG A 117 -8.65 12.32 2.97
C ARG A 117 -7.73 13.55 2.97
N GLY A 118 -6.76 13.55 2.07
CA GLY A 118 -5.81 14.65 1.91
C GLY A 118 -5.20 14.64 0.51
N ARG A 119 -4.66 15.78 0.09
CA ARG A 119 -3.80 15.86 -1.10
C ARG A 119 -2.37 15.58 -0.68
N GLU A 120 -1.68 14.73 -1.43
CA GLU A 120 -0.25 14.50 -1.24
C GLU A 120 0.53 15.82 -1.35
N PHE A 121 1.53 15.98 -0.49
CA PHE A 121 2.32 17.21 -0.43
C PHE A 121 3.04 17.50 -1.75
N THR A 122 3.49 16.47 -2.47
CA THR A 122 4.14 16.59 -3.79
C THR A 122 3.24 17.32 -4.80
N ASN A 123 1.95 17.00 -4.83
CA ASN A 123 0.97 17.65 -5.70
C ASN A 123 0.74 19.13 -5.34
N ILE A 124 0.92 19.49 -4.06
CA ILE A 124 0.81 20.88 -3.60
C ILE A 124 2.08 21.65 -3.99
N ALA A 125 3.26 21.05 -3.81
CA ALA A 125 4.53 21.67 -4.18
C ALA A 125 4.60 21.99 -5.69
N ASP A 126 4.12 21.07 -6.54
CA ASP A 126 4.06 21.28 -7.99
C ASP A 126 3.04 22.37 -8.39
N ALA A 127 1.87 22.39 -7.74
CA ALA A 127 0.86 23.42 -7.97
C ALA A 127 1.34 24.81 -7.53
N VAL A 128 2.04 24.90 -6.40
CA VAL A 128 2.63 26.16 -5.90
C VAL A 128 3.78 26.60 -6.81
N SER A 129 4.61 25.69 -7.29
CA SER A 129 5.67 25.98 -8.26
C SER A 129 5.11 26.50 -9.59
N TYR A 130 3.98 25.95 -10.05
CA TYR A 130 3.27 26.44 -11.24
C TYR A 130 2.69 27.85 -11.04
N LEU A 131 2.04 28.11 -9.90
CA LEU A 131 1.49 29.43 -9.57
C LEU A 131 2.57 30.51 -9.44
N LEU A 132 3.72 30.19 -8.85
CA LEU A 132 4.86 31.10 -8.77
C LEU A 132 5.45 31.44 -10.14
N LYS A 133 5.46 30.49 -11.08
CA LYS A 133 5.88 30.74 -12.47
C LYS A 133 4.89 31.61 -13.25
N CYS A 134 3.59 31.51 -12.95
CA CYS A 134 2.55 32.35 -13.56
C CYS A 134 2.58 33.80 -13.00
N CYS A 135 2.79 33.99 -11.70
CA CYS A 135 2.91 35.32 -11.10
C CYS A 135 4.24 36.04 -11.41
N ALA A 136 5.29 35.31 -11.81
CA ALA A 136 6.58 35.89 -12.19
C ALA A 136 6.66 36.29 -13.68
N ARG A 137 5.57 36.13 -14.45
CA ARG A 137 5.48 36.49 -15.88
C ARG A 137 4.40 37.55 -16.17
N SER A 138 3.84 38.18 -15.14
CA SER A 138 2.89 39.29 -15.22
C SER A 138 3.54 40.61 -14.83
#